data_AF-A0A3D0R7W9-F1
#
_entry.id   AF-A0A3D0R7W9-F1
#
_cell.length_a   1.000
_cell.length_b   1.000
_cell.length_c   1.000
_cell.angle_alpha   90.00
_cell.angle_beta   90.00
_cell.angle_gamma   90.00
#
_symmetry.space_group_name_H-M   'P 1'
#
loop_
_entity.id
_entity.type
_entity.pdbx_description
1 polymer ?
#
loop_
_entity_poly.entity_id
_entity_poly.type
_entity_poly.pdbx_seq_one_letter_code
_entity_poly.pdbx_strand_id
1 'polypeptide(L)'
;MYEYEKHVKTIITLQSFIRGYSTRKKYGIKHLPNSDLQDYKLFIKGNDPVISGLPKHPADEHIALIGTSGMRSLELACQLSDGVPKLIILDNSKQVTDFWRMARDIMVNSDNQFSFLLQLRNYVKDTQCNRYTLTAKEFSYLENLFKLYDFNPIKKIIISVSVIAQSWADKEILIKIKNILNYHQINHIYAYPSNIAAYTSVCGSTIEAEKILFNIKHLNPVAAIHTDLDLLSDQPKNFFVIRDHRPLLVKQVMKLDCTPDKVLQDLFNLLNEIFTSKSTAAPLCHRSSPNFFEKDPRLNQLIKKYKLPNTNQSSLEKGLRNAVVNNNCQDVKDFLVYVENINAQDQNKLSKRTALHWAAIRGYHDIYELLINANADPHIKDAAGDSAEITERMSELHI
;
A
#
# COMPACT_ATOMS: atom_id res chain seq x y z
N MET A 1 -28.84 46.78 9.10
CA MET A 1 -28.47 45.43 9.58
C MET A 1 -28.65 44.36 8.51
N TYR A 2 -29.83 44.20 7.91
CA TYR A 2 -30.09 43.18 6.88
C TYR A 2 -29.15 43.21 5.66
N GLU A 3 -28.88 44.40 5.11
CA GLU A 3 -27.93 44.56 3.99
C GLU A 3 -26.49 44.22 4.40
N TYR A 4 -26.07 44.62 5.59
CA TYR A 4 -24.74 44.33 6.12
C TYR A 4 -24.51 42.82 6.30
N GLU A 5 -25.50 42.11 6.86
CA GLU A 5 -25.45 40.64 6.98
C GLU A 5 -25.41 39.94 5.62
N LYS A 6 -26.15 40.46 4.63
CA LYS A 6 -26.11 39.95 3.25
C LYS A 6 -24.71 40.13 2.64
N HIS A 7 -24.09 41.29 2.80
CA HIS A 7 -22.74 41.55 2.32
C HIS A 7 -21.68 40.66 2.99
N VAL A 8 -21.74 40.49 4.31
CA VAL A 8 -20.83 39.59 5.06
C VAL A 8 -20.98 38.15 4.57
N LYS A 9 -22.21 37.67 4.39
CA LYS A 9 -22.48 36.32 3.89
C LYS A 9 -21.94 36.11 2.48
N THR A 10 -22.13 37.09 1.59
CA THR A 10 -21.57 37.07 0.22
C THR A 10 -20.03 37.04 0.24
N ILE A 11 -19.38 37.84 1.09
CA ILE A 11 -17.91 37.86 1.22
C ILE A 11 -17.38 36.51 1.72
N ILE A 12 -18.02 35.91 2.73
CA ILE A 12 -17.65 34.57 3.24
C ILE A 12 -17.79 33.51 2.14
N THR A 13 -18.88 33.54 1.38
CA THR A 13 -19.08 32.63 0.24
C THR A 13 -18.02 32.84 -0.84
N LEU A 14 -17.68 34.08 -1.17
CA LEU A 14 -16.64 34.39 -2.15
C LEU A 14 -15.26 33.91 -1.68
N GLN A 15 -14.92 34.14 -0.41
CA GLN A 15 -13.68 33.67 0.20
C GLN A 15 -13.61 32.13 0.23
N SER A 16 -14.71 31.46 0.57
CA SER A 16 -14.86 30.00 0.49
C SER A 16 -14.62 29.50 -0.95
N PHE A 17 -15.21 30.18 -1.93
CA PHE A 17 -15.06 29.83 -3.34
C PHE A 17 -13.63 30.01 -3.83
N ILE A 18 -12.98 31.14 -3.52
CA ILE A 18 -11.60 31.44 -3.88
C ILE A 18 -10.64 30.47 -3.20
N ARG A 19 -10.82 30.19 -1.90
CA ARG A 19 -10.03 29.19 -1.17
C ARG A 19 -10.22 27.81 -1.81
N GLY A 20 -11.46 27.41 -2.08
CA GLY A 20 -11.77 26.15 -2.77
C GLY A 20 -11.12 26.06 -4.15
N TYR A 21 -11.13 27.14 -4.93
CA TYR A 21 -10.50 27.21 -6.25
C TYR A 21 -8.97 27.09 -6.16
N SER A 22 -8.33 27.89 -5.30
CA SER A 22 -6.89 27.85 -5.07
C SER A 22 -6.42 26.50 -4.52
N THR A 23 -7.19 25.89 -3.62
CA THR A 23 -6.92 24.55 -3.09
C THR A 23 -7.07 23.49 -4.18
N ARG A 24 -8.13 23.53 -5.00
CA ARG A 24 -8.28 22.59 -6.15
C ARG A 24 -7.17 22.77 -7.18
N LYS A 25 -6.72 24.01 -7.42
CA LYS A 25 -5.63 24.31 -8.36
C LYS A 25 -4.27 23.84 -7.85
N LYS A 26 -4.00 23.97 -6.54
CA LYS A 26 -2.70 23.62 -5.92
C LYS A 26 -2.60 22.15 -5.48
N TYR A 27 -3.70 21.57 -5.01
CA TYR A 27 -3.78 20.22 -4.44
C TYR A 27 -4.64 19.25 -5.26
N GLY A 28 -5.09 19.67 -6.44
CA GLY A 28 -5.81 18.81 -7.37
C GLY A 28 -5.02 17.54 -7.68
N ILE A 29 -5.76 16.43 -7.78
CA ILE A 29 -5.22 15.20 -8.32
C ILE A 29 -4.97 15.42 -9.80
N LYS A 30 -3.70 15.33 -10.20
CA LYS A 30 -3.31 15.29 -11.62
C LYS A 30 -3.40 13.84 -12.06
N HIS A 31 -4.17 13.60 -13.10
CA HIS A 31 -4.24 12.31 -13.75
C HIS A 31 -3.08 12.19 -14.74
N LEU A 32 -2.64 10.95 -14.99
CA LEU A 32 -1.77 10.66 -16.13
C LEU A 32 -2.47 11.13 -17.42
N PRO A 33 -1.73 11.76 -18.35
CA PRO A 33 -2.28 12.05 -19.67
C PRO A 33 -2.59 10.74 -20.40
N ASN A 34 -3.52 10.79 -21.35
CA ASN A 34 -3.94 9.60 -22.10
C ASN A 34 -2.78 8.89 -22.81
N SER A 35 -1.69 9.59 -23.15
CA SER A 35 -0.48 9.02 -23.75
C SER A 35 0.31 8.12 -22.81
N ASP A 36 0.19 8.32 -21.50
CA ASP A 36 0.99 7.65 -20.48
C ASP A 36 0.19 6.54 -19.78
N LEU A 37 -1.12 6.48 -20.04
CA LEU A 37 -1.97 5.38 -19.60
C LEU A 37 -1.64 4.11 -20.37
N GLN A 38 -1.63 3.01 -19.63
CA GLN A 38 -1.36 1.69 -20.16
C GLN A 38 -2.63 1.10 -20.77
N ASP A 39 -2.49 0.30 -21.82
CA ASP A 39 -3.62 -0.37 -22.48
C ASP A 39 -3.69 -1.85 -22.09
N TYR A 40 -4.01 -2.11 -20.83
CA TYR A 40 -4.23 -3.48 -20.33
C TYR A 40 -5.71 -3.85 -20.37
N LYS A 41 -5.99 -5.11 -20.70
CA LYS A 41 -7.35 -5.63 -20.80
C LYS A 41 -8.05 -5.69 -19.44
N LEU A 42 -9.24 -5.11 -19.35
CA LEU A 42 -10.11 -5.20 -18.17
C LEU A 42 -10.68 -6.62 -17.98
N PHE A 43 -10.79 -7.05 -16.72
CA PHE A 43 -11.63 -8.15 -16.28
C PHE A 43 -12.80 -7.54 -15.48
N ILE A 44 -14.05 -7.68 -15.96
CA ILE A 44 -15.20 -7.04 -15.30
C ILE A 44 -15.41 -7.60 -13.90
N LYS A 45 -15.31 -8.93 -13.75
CA LYS A 45 -15.33 -9.59 -12.43
C LYS A 45 -14.01 -9.45 -11.65
N GLY A 46 -12.91 -9.13 -12.32
CA GLY A 46 -11.56 -9.40 -11.85
C GLY A 46 -11.12 -10.86 -12.07
N ASN A 47 -9.81 -11.07 -12.08
CA ASN A 47 -9.16 -12.39 -12.16
C ASN A 47 -8.78 -12.97 -10.80
N ASP A 48 -8.98 -12.22 -9.72
CA ASP A 48 -8.69 -12.67 -8.36
C ASP A 48 -9.59 -13.84 -7.90
N PRO A 49 -9.09 -14.71 -7.01
CA PRO A 49 -9.88 -15.73 -6.35
C PRO A 49 -11.05 -15.10 -5.59
N VAL A 50 -11.98 -15.93 -5.10
CA VAL A 50 -13.06 -15.43 -4.24
C VAL A 50 -12.44 -14.85 -2.96
N ILE A 51 -12.67 -13.56 -2.73
CA ILE A 51 -12.21 -12.85 -1.53
C ILE A 51 -13.41 -12.77 -0.59
N SER A 52 -13.24 -13.26 0.63
CA SER A 52 -14.29 -13.34 1.64
C SER A 52 -13.68 -13.20 3.05
N GLY A 53 -14.52 -13.09 4.07
CA GLY A 53 -14.05 -12.95 5.46
C GLY A 53 -13.48 -11.57 5.78
N LEU A 54 -13.83 -10.55 5.01
CA LEU A 54 -13.49 -9.17 5.31
C LEU A 54 -14.28 -8.67 6.53
N PRO A 55 -13.73 -7.72 7.31
CA PRO A 55 -14.48 -7.07 8.37
C PRO A 55 -15.71 -6.35 7.80
N LYS A 56 -16.77 -6.25 8.60
CA LYS A 56 -18.01 -5.57 8.22
C LYS A 56 -18.24 -4.38 9.14
N HIS A 57 -18.32 -3.20 8.55
CA HIS A 57 -18.58 -1.94 9.24
C HIS A 57 -20.07 -1.58 9.19
N PRO A 58 -20.66 -1.05 10.28
CA PRO A 58 -22.05 -0.61 10.29
C PRO A 58 -22.27 0.59 9.36
N ALA A 59 -23.54 0.86 9.02
CA ALA A 59 -23.90 1.80 7.98
C ALA A 59 -23.58 3.28 8.30
N ASP A 60 -23.46 3.62 9.58
CA ASP A 60 -23.09 4.95 10.08
C ASP A 60 -21.57 5.18 10.09
N GLU A 61 -20.77 4.13 9.92
CA GLU A 61 -19.32 4.24 9.88
C GLU A 61 -18.82 4.58 8.48
N HIS A 62 -18.15 5.72 8.36
CA HIS A 62 -17.58 6.17 7.10
C HIS A 62 -16.25 5.47 6.82
N ILE A 63 -16.25 4.59 5.82
CA ILE A 63 -15.05 3.90 5.33
C ILE A 63 -14.74 4.24 3.88
N ALA A 64 -13.50 4.01 3.45
CA ALA A 64 -13.10 4.07 2.05
C ALA A 64 -12.41 2.77 1.60
N LEU A 65 -12.66 2.39 0.35
CA LEU A 65 -11.87 1.39 -0.36
C LEU A 65 -11.17 2.07 -1.53
N ILE A 66 -9.83 2.00 -1.55
CA ILE A 66 -9.03 2.33 -2.72
C ILE A 66 -8.76 1.01 -3.43
N GLY A 67 -9.45 0.78 -4.53
CA GLY A 67 -9.35 -0.44 -5.32
C GLY A 67 -8.73 -0.22 -6.69
N THR A 68 -8.57 -1.32 -7.40
CA THR A 68 -8.10 -1.39 -8.79
C THR A 68 -9.07 -2.25 -9.62
N SER A 69 -8.81 -2.46 -10.92
CA SER A 69 -9.55 -3.42 -11.75
C SER A 69 -11.05 -3.08 -11.92
N GLY A 70 -11.88 -4.08 -12.26
CA GLY A 70 -13.31 -3.96 -12.51
C GLY A 70 -14.20 -4.01 -11.26
N MET A 71 -15.39 -4.60 -11.40
CA MET A 71 -16.45 -4.65 -10.39
C MET A 71 -16.12 -5.49 -9.16
N ARG A 72 -14.97 -6.17 -9.10
CA ARG A 72 -14.48 -6.75 -7.83
C ARG A 72 -14.35 -5.69 -6.75
N SER A 73 -13.84 -4.51 -7.10
CA SER A 73 -13.71 -3.40 -6.17
C SER A 73 -15.06 -2.96 -5.60
N LEU A 74 -16.15 -3.02 -6.37
CA LEU A 74 -17.49 -2.80 -5.86
C LEU A 74 -17.93 -3.89 -4.89
N GLU A 75 -17.73 -5.16 -5.25
CA GLU A 75 -18.05 -6.29 -4.37
C GLU A 75 -17.34 -6.17 -3.02
N LEU A 76 -16.04 -5.86 -3.01
CA LEU A 76 -15.29 -5.70 -1.77
C LEU A 76 -15.78 -4.50 -0.95
N ALA A 77 -16.14 -3.39 -1.61
CA ALA A 77 -16.72 -2.24 -0.92
C ALA A 77 -18.04 -2.64 -0.22
N CYS A 78 -18.92 -3.35 -0.93
CA CYS A 78 -20.15 -3.87 -0.37
C CYS A 78 -19.90 -4.89 0.76
N GLN A 79 -18.88 -5.75 0.66
CA GLN A 79 -18.50 -6.66 1.74
C GLN A 79 -18.04 -5.91 2.99
N LEU A 80 -17.35 -4.77 2.83
CA LEU A 80 -16.75 -4.02 3.95
C LEU A 80 -17.74 -3.19 4.75
N SER A 81 -18.88 -2.77 4.20
CA SER A 81 -19.82 -1.86 4.88
C SER A 81 -21.28 -2.22 4.65
N ASP A 82 -22.12 -2.05 5.67
CA ASP A 82 -23.59 -2.08 5.57
C ASP A 82 -24.15 -0.76 4.98
N GLY A 83 -23.33 0.28 4.87
CA GLY A 83 -23.68 1.59 4.36
C GLY A 83 -23.22 1.83 2.92
N VAL A 84 -22.83 3.07 2.64
CA VAL A 84 -22.32 3.48 1.32
C VAL A 84 -20.85 3.88 1.48
N PRO A 85 -19.92 2.93 1.35
CA PRO A 85 -18.50 3.22 1.48
C PRO A 85 -18.01 4.11 0.33
N LYS A 86 -16.99 4.92 0.59
CA LYS A 86 -16.34 5.71 -0.45
C LYS A 86 -15.46 4.80 -1.31
N LEU A 87 -15.88 4.55 -2.55
CA LEU A 87 -15.07 3.80 -3.52
C LEU A 87 -14.19 4.75 -4.35
N ILE A 88 -12.89 4.47 -4.36
CA ILE A 88 -11.90 5.13 -5.21
C ILE A 88 -11.22 4.07 -6.07
N ILE A 89 -11.21 4.26 -7.38
CA ILE A 89 -10.48 3.41 -8.32
C ILE A 89 -9.17 4.11 -8.67
N LEU A 90 -8.05 3.55 -8.25
CA LEU A 90 -6.71 3.99 -8.62
C LEU A 90 -6.12 2.96 -9.59
N ASP A 91 -5.98 3.35 -10.85
CA ASP A 91 -5.51 2.44 -11.90
C ASP A 91 -4.84 3.24 -13.03
N ASN A 92 -3.74 2.74 -13.59
CA ASN A 92 -3.06 3.36 -14.73
C ASN A 92 -3.52 2.78 -16.07
N SER A 93 -4.50 1.87 -16.08
CA SER A 93 -5.13 1.34 -17.29
C SER A 93 -6.17 2.30 -17.86
N LYS A 94 -6.03 2.59 -19.15
CA LYS A 94 -7.04 3.32 -19.91
C LYS A 94 -8.38 2.58 -19.92
N GLN A 95 -8.36 1.26 -20.08
CA GLN A 95 -9.59 0.46 -20.14
C GLN A 95 -10.33 0.44 -18.81
N VAL A 96 -9.61 0.30 -17.70
CA VAL A 96 -10.23 0.32 -16.36
C VAL A 96 -10.84 1.70 -16.08
N THR A 97 -10.10 2.77 -16.36
CA THR A 97 -10.56 4.13 -16.07
C THR A 97 -11.76 4.54 -16.93
N ASP A 98 -11.76 4.20 -18.22
CA ASP A 98 -12.90 4.48 -19.11
C ASP A 98 -14.12 3.62 -18.77
N PHE A 99 -13.92 2.35 -18.42
CA PHE A 99 -15.00 1.48 -17.96
C PHE A 99 -15.70 2.06 -16.74
N TRP A 100 -14.97 2.49 -15.72
CA TRP A 100 -15.59 3.03 -14.51
C TRP A 100 -16.27 4.38 -14.72
N ARG A 101 -15.70 5.24 -15.58
CA ARG A 101 -16.36 6.50 -15.98
C ARG A 101 -17.69 6.21 -16.68
N MET A 102 -17.69 5.29 -17.63
CA MET A 102 -18.90 4.91 -18.35
C MET A 102 -19.91 4.18 -17.46
N ALA A 103 -19.47 3.26 -16.60
CA ALA A 103 -20.34 2.57 -15.66
C ALA A 103 -21.04 3.56 -14.73
N ARG A 104 -20.34 4.60 -14.27
CA ARG A 104 -20.94 5.69 -13.51
C ARG A 104 -21.98 6.44 -14.34
N ASP A 105 -21.65 6.84 -15.56
CA ASP A 105 -22.55 7.60 -16.43
C ASP A 105 -23.82 6.80 -16.79
N ILE A 106 -23.67 5.50 -17.06
CA ILE A 106 -24.80 4.58 -17.27
C ILE A 106 -25.66 4.47 -16.00
N MET A 107 -25.04 4.30 -14.82
CA MET A 107 -25.76 4.15 -13.56
C MET A 107 -26.57 5.39 -13.18
N VAL A 108 -26.06 6.59 -13.46
CA VAL A 108 -26.81 7.85 -13.28
C VAL A 108 -28.13 7.82 -14.06
N ASN A 109 -28.11 7.27 -15.27
CA ASN A 109 -29.24 7.19 -16.19
C ASN A 109 -30.03 5.87 -16.09
N SER A 110 -29.78 5.06 -15.05
CA SER A 110 -30.44 3.77 -14.87
C SER A 110 -31.39 3.80 -13.66
N ASP A 111 -32.63 3.39 -13.86
CA ASP A 111 -33.65 3.35 -12.81
C ASP A 111 -33.63 2.07 -12.00
N ASN A 112 -33.10 0.98 -12.57
CA ASN A 112 -33.07 -0.34 -11.96
C ASN A 112 -31.90 -1.20 -12.48
N GLN A 113 -31.67 -2.34 -11.82
CA GLN A 113 -30.61 -3.29 -12.16
C GLN A 113 -30.65 -3.70 -13.64
N PHE A 114 -31.84 -4.00 -14.16
CA PHE A 114 -31.98 -4.47 -15.54
C PHE A 114 -31.51 -3.42 -16.55
N SER A 115 -31.97 -2.16 -16.40
CA SER A 115 -31.56 -1.05 -17.26
C SER A 115 -30.05 -0.80 -17.22
N PHE A 116 -29.45 -0.86 -16.02
CA PHE A 116 -28.01 -0.68 -15.83
C PHE A 116 -27.21 -1.79 -16.52
N LEU A 117 -27.54 -3.06 -16.25
CA LEU A 117 -26.81 -4.19 -16.80
C LEU A 117 -26.97 -4.30 -18.32
N LEU A 118 -28.14 -3.96 -18.87
CA LEU A 118 -28.37 -3.95 -20.31
C LEU A 118 -27.49 -2.89 -21.00
N GLN A 119 -27.51 -1.66 -20.49
CA GLN A 119 -26.70 -0.57 -21.06
C GLN A 119 -25.20 -0.84 -20.91
N LEU A 120 -24.77 -1.35 -19.75
CA LEU A 120 -23.38 -1.72 -19.52
C LEU A 120 -22.92 -2.83 -20.47
N ARG A 121 -23.78 -3.83 -20.72
CA ARG A 121 -23.51 -4.91 -21.68
C ARG A 121 -23.34 -4.38 -23.09
N ASN A 122 -24.20 -3.46 -23.51
CA ASN A 122 -24.11 -2.81 -24.82
C ASN A 122 -22.81 -2.03 -24.97
N TYR A 123 -22.44 -1.24 -23.95
CA TYR A 123 -21.16 -0.53 -23.94
C TYR A 123 -19.98 -1.49 -24.06
N VAL A 124 -19.95 -2.55 -23.23
CA VAL A 124 -18.82 -3.49 -23.21
C VAL A 124 -18.62 -4.15 -24.58
N LYS A 125 -19.71 -4.49 -25.30
CA LYS A 125 -19.67 -5.24 -26.57
C LYS A 125 -18.69 -4.66 -27.59
N ASP A 126 -18.64 -3.34 -27.71
CA ASP A 126 -17.88 -2.64 -28.75
C ASP A 126 -16.55 -2.06 -28.22
N THR A 127 -16.10 -2.51 -27.05
CA THR A 127 -14.86 -2.03 -26.40
C THR A 127 -13.83 -3.15 -26.28
N GLN A 128 -12.58 -2.78 -25.99
CA GLN A 128 -11.54 -3.77 -25.67
C GLN A 128 -11.82 -4.55 -24.37
N CYS A 129 -12.78 -4.10 -23.55
CA CYS A 129 -13.25 -4.83 -22.38
C CYS A 129 -14.03 -6.09 -22.75
N ASN A 130 -14.53 -6.22 -23.99
CA ASN A 130 -15.28 -7.38 -24.40
C ASN A 130 -14.40 -8.65 -24.42
N ARG A 131 -14.89 -9.68 -23.74
CA ARG A 131 -14.32 -11.02 -23.73
C ARG A 131 -15.41 -11.99 -24.09
N TYR A 132 -15.70 -12.14 -25.38
CA TYR A 132 -16.84 -12.93 -25.86
C TYR A 132 -17.04 -14.28 -25.14
N THR A 133 -15.97 -14.98 -24.78
CA THR A 133 -16.00 -16.26 -24.05
C THR A 133 -16.35 -16.15 -22.55
N LEU A 134 -16.17 -14.98 -21.94
CA LEU A 134 -16.41 -14.69 -20.52
C LEU A 134 -17.58 -13.74 -20.27
N THR A 135 -18.00 -12.92 -21.24
CA THR A 135 -19.00 -11.86 -21.06
C THR A 135 -20.28 -12.38 -20.41
N ALA A 136 -20.79 -13.54 -20.83
CA ALA A 136 -21.97 -14.13 -20.19
C ALA A 136 -21.74 -14.43 -18.70
N LYS A 137 -20.60 -15.05 -18.35
CA LYS A 137 -20.24 -15.38 -16.97
C LYS A 137 -20.00 -14.13 -16.11
N GLU A 138 -19.37 -13.10 -16.67
CA GLU A 138 -19.14 -11.82 -15.98
C GLU A 138 -20.45 -11.11 -15.67
N PHE A 139 -21.40 -11.08 -16.60
CA PHE A 139 -22.71 -10.48 -16.33
C PHE A 139 -23.58 -11.32 -15.40
N SER A 140 -23.50 -12.65 -15.43
CA SER A 140 -24.13 -13.49 -14.39
C SER A 140 -23.54 -13.22 -12.99
N TYR A 141 -22.24 -12.94 -12.90
CA TYR A 141 -21.62 -12.49 -11.65
C TYR A 141 -22.20 -11.14 -11.19
N LEU A 142 -22.34 -10.16 -12.09
CA LEU A 142 -22.96 -8.88 -11.73
C LEU A 142 -24.42 -9.05 -11.29
N GLU A 143 -25.20 -9.87 -11.99
CA GLU A 143 -26.58 -10.17 -11.60
C GLU A 143 -26.66 -10.74 -10.18
N ASN A 144 -25.73 -11.62 -9.80
CA ASN A 144 -25.64 -12.15 -8.45
C ASN A 144 -25.20 -11.10 -7.44
N LEU A 145 -24.28 -10.20 -7.80
CA LEU A 145 -23.86 -9.10 -6.94
C LEU A 145 -25.04 -8.19 -6.57
N PHE A 146 -25.89 -7.84 -7.54
CA PHE A 146 -27.09 -7.03 -7.28
C PHE A 146 -28.17 -7.77 -6.48
N LYS A 147 -28.24 -9.10 -6.57
CA LYS A 147 -29.11 -9.91 -5.68
C LYS A 147 -28.61 -9.94 -4.24
N LEU A 148 -27.29 -9.81 -4.03
CA LEU A 148 -26.68 -9.86 -2.69
C LEU A 148 -26.74 -8.52 -1.94
N TYR A 149 -26.63 -7.39 -2.64
CA TYR A 149 -26.48 -6.07 -1.99
C TYR A 149 -27.53 -5.01 -2.39
N ASP A 150 -28.57 -5.42 -3.10
CA ASP A 150 -29.62 -4.57 -3.65
C ASP A 150 -29.13 -3.47 -4.62
N PHE A 151 -30.05 -2.99 -5.46
CA PHE A 151 -29.74 -1.98 -6.48
C PHE A 151 -29.42 -0.61 -5.88
N ASN A 152 -30.16 -0.16 -4.87
CA ASN A 152 -30.06 1.21 -4.36
C ASN A 152 -28.72 1.51 -3.65
N PRO A 153 -28.19 0.65 -2.77
CA PRO A 153 -26.85 0.83 -2.20
C PRO A 153 -25.76 0.83 -3.27
N ILE A 154 -25.77 -0.16 -4.17
CA ILE A 154 -24.82 -0.24 -5.29
C ILE A 154 -24.87 1.02 -6.15
N LYS A 155 -26.06 1.51 -6.51
CA LYS A 155 -26.26 2.73 -7.28
C LYS A 155 -25.57 3.92 -6.62
N LYS A 156 -25.71 4.09 -5.31
CA LYS A 156 -25.05 5.18 -4.57
C LYS A 156 -23.52 5.06 -4.58
N ILE A 157 -22.98 3.85 -4.47
CA ILE A 157 -21.53 3.60 -4.54
C ILE A 157 -21.00 3.92 -5.94
N ILE A 158 -21.62 3.37 -6.99
CA ILE A 158 -21.18 3.58 -8.38
C ILE A 158 -21.28 5.05 -8.78
N ILE A 159 -22.38 5.74 -8.46
CA ILE A 159 -22.55 7.17 -8.81
C ILE A 159 -21.48 8.04 -8.13
N SER A 160 -21.07 7.70 -6.91
CA SER A 160 -20.11 8.47 -6.12
C SER A 160 -18.65 8.03 -6.29
N VAL A 161 -18.38 7.06 -7.17
CA VAL A 161 -17.04 6.52 -7.41
C VAL A 161 -16.10 7.61 -7.93
N SER A 162 -14.90 7.67 -7.35
CA SER A 162 -13.83 8.55 -7.82
C SER A 162 -12.81 7.73 -8.62
N VAL A 163 -12.65 8.06 -9.90
CA VAL A 163 -11.70 7.38 -10.79
C VAL A 163 -10.44 8.22 -10.88
N ILE A 164 -9.31 7.64 -10.49
CA ILE A 164 -7.99 8.24 -10.48
C ILE A 164 -7.08 7.46 -11.44
N ALA A 165 -6.90 8.03 -12.63
CA ALA A 165 -5.99 7.51 -13.64
C ALA A 165 -4.51 7.79 -13.26
N GLN A 166 -3.90 6.92 -12.45
CA GLN A 166 -2.52 7.01 -11.93
C GLN A 166 -1.97 5.63 -11.50
N SER A 167 -0.65 5.51 -11.39
CA SER A 167 0.01 4.31 -10.85
C SER A 167 -0.03 4.24 -9.32
N TRP A 168 -0.13 3.03 -8.77
CA TRP A 168 0.10 2.74 -7.34
C TRP A 168 1.56 3.00 -6.91
N ALA A 169 2.49 3.08 -7.85
CA ALA A 169 3.89 3.46 -7.61
C ALA A 169 4.10 4.98 -7.49
N ASP A 170 3.06 5.79 -7.68
CA ASP A 170 3.12 7.22 -7.40
C ASP A 170 2.87 7.46 -5.90
N LYS A 171 3.86 8.01 -5.21
CA LYS A 171 3.78 8.30 -3.77
C LYS A 171 2.82 9.45 -3.47
N GLU A 172 2.85 10.49 -4.29
CA GLU A 172 2.12 11.74 -4.06
C GLU A 172 0.62 11.52 -4.19
N ILE A 173 0.18 10.64 -5.09
CA ILE A 173 -1.24 10.35 -5.24
C ILE A 173 -1.82 9.67 -3.99
N LEU A 174 -1.10 8.73 -3.38
CA LEU A 174 -1.56 8.04 -2.18
C LEU A 174 -1.63 8.98 -0.97
N ILE A 175 -0.65 9.87 -0.82
CA ILE A 175 -0.68 10.93 0.20
C ILE A 175 -1.89 11.85 0.00
N LYS A 176 -2.15 12.29 -1.24
CA LYS A 176 -3.29 13.15 -1.56
C LYS A 176 -4.62 12.46 -1.28
N ILE A 177 -4.77 11.19 -1.67
CA ILE A 177 -5.98 10.41 -1.38
C ILE A 177 -6.23 10.36 0.13
N LYS A 178 -5.23 9.99 0.92
CA LYS A 178 -5.33 9.98 2.39
C LYS A 178 -5.76 11.33 2.94
N ASN A 179 -5.13 12.42 2.50
CA ASN A 179 -5.43 13.76 2.99
C ASN A 179 -6.86 14.20 2.64
N ILE A 180 -7.35 13.85 1.44
CA ILE A 180 -8.74 14.12 1.03
C ILE A 180 -9.71 13.32 1.89
N LEU A 181 -9.45 12.02 2.11
CA LEU A 181 -10.30 11.16 2.93
C LEU A 181 -10.35 11.66 4.39
N ASN A 182 -9.21 12.01 4.97
CA ASN A 182 -9.12 12.61 6.31
C ASN A 182 -9.90 13.92 6.41
N TYR A 183 -9.84 14.79 5.39
CA TYR A 183 -10.64 16.03 5.35
C TYR A 183 -12.15 15.74 5.36
N HIS A 184 -12.57 14.63 4.76
CA HIS A 184 -13.95 14.14 4.80
C HIS A 184 -14.26 13.26 6.03
N GLN A 185 -13.36 13.20 7.01
CA GLN A 185 -13.50 12.41 8.25
C GLN A 185 -13.63 10.90 7.98
N ILE A 186 -13.02 10.41 6.90
CA ILE A 186 -12.96 9.00 6.54
C ILE A 186 -11.57 8.46 6.92
N ASN A 187 -11.46 7.84 8.09
CA ASN A 187 -10.18 7.36 8.64
C ASN A 187 -9.99 5.84 8.48
N HIS A 188 -11.07 5.08 8.27
CA HIS A 188 -11.01 3.64 8.01
C HIS A 188 -10.84 3.39 6.51
N ILE A 189 -9.58 3.27 6.11
CA ILE A 189 -9.16 3.13 4.72
C ILE A 189 -8.76 1.69 4.45
N TYR A 190 -9.29 1.08 3.40
CA TYR A 190 -8.86 -0.22 2.88
C TYR A 190 -8.16 -0.02 1.55
N ALA A 191 -7.07 -0.73 1.33
CA ALA A 191 -6.39 -0.78 0.04
C ALA A 191 -6.65 -2.13 -0.61
N TYR A 192 -6.92 -2.14 -1.91
CA TYR A 192 -7.04 -3.34 -2.72
C TYR A 192 -6.19 -3.17 -4.00
N PRO A 193 -4.86 -3.31 -3.87
CA PRO A 193 -3.94 -3.32 -5.00
C PRO A 193 -3.97 -4.63 -5.78
N SER A 194 -4.69 -5.67 -5.32
CA SER A 194 -4.79 -6.97 -6.01
C SER A 194 -3.39 -7.58 -6.26
N ASN A 195 -3.16 -8.18 -7.42
CA ASN A 195 -1.94 -8.87 -7.81
C ASN A 195 -0.91 -7.94 -8.45
N ILE A 196 -1.08 -6.61 -8.43
CA ILE A 196 -0.15 -5.68 -9.10
C ILE A 196 1.29 -5.87 -8.59
N ALA A 197 1.48 -5.99 -7.28
CA ALA A 197 2.80 -6.23 -6.69
C ALA A 197 3.39 -7.60 -7.09
N ALA A 198 2.55 -8.65 -7.16
CA ALA A 198 2.96 -9.98 -7.57
C ALA A 198 3.37 -10.01 -9.04
N TYR A 199 2.52 -9.46 -9.91
CA TYR A 199 2.77 -9.36 -11.35
C TYR A 199 4.04 -8.59 -11.68
N THR A 200 4.22 -7.40 -11.08
CA THR A 200 5.43 -6.57 -11.32
C THR A 200 6.71 -7.22 -10.79
N SER A 201 6.62 -7.99 -9.69
CA SER A 201 7.76 -8.77 -9.18
C SER A 201 8.20 -9.85 -10.15
N VAL A 202 7.24 -10.55 -10.77
CA VAL A 202 7.48 -11.65 -11.72
C VAL A 202 7.99 -11.15 -13.07
N CYS A 203 7.42 -10.06 -13.58
CA CYS A 203 7.77 -9.52 -14.91
C CYS A 203 9.11 -8.75 -14.94
N GLY A 204 9.97 -8.92 -13.93
CA GLY A 204 11.33 -8.35 -13.92
C GLY A 204 11.42 -6.88 -13.48
N SER A 205 10.33 -6.28 -12.98
CA SER A 205 10.32 -4.91 -12.45
C SER A 205 10.18 -4.92 -10.92
N THR A 206 11.11 -5.62 -10.25
CA THR A 206 11.14 -5.74 -8.79
C THR A 206 11.14 -4.36 -8.10
N ILE A 207 11.78 -3.36 -8.72
CA ILE A 207 11.80 -1.98 -8.24
C ILE A 207 10.38 -1.37 -8.20
N GLU A 208 9.54 -1.66 -9.18
CA GLU A 208 8.17 -1.13 -9.23
C GLU A 208 7.30 -1.81 -8.16
N ALA A 209 7.43 -3.13 -7.99
CA ALA A 209 6.77 -3.85 -6.90
C ALA A 209 7.15 -3.27 -5.53
N GLU A 210 8.44 -3.02 -5.30
CA GLU A 210 8.92 -2.41 -4.06
C GLU A 210 8.38 -1.00 -3.85
N LYS A 211 8.33 -0.16 -4.90
CA LYS A 211 7.69 1.16 -4.82
C LYS A 211 6.22 1.06 -4.44
N ILE A 212 5.46 0.17 -5.07
CA ILE A 212 4.03 -0.02 -4.77
C ILE A 212 3.84 -0.41 -3.31
N LEU A 213 4.57 -1.43 -2.85
CA LEU A 213 4.48 -1.90 -1.46
C LEU A 213 4.90 -0.80 -0.48
N PHE A 214 5.97 -0.07 -0.77
CA PHE A 214 6.41 1.05 0.05
C PHE A 214 5.38 2.18 0.08
N ASN A 215 4.73 2.46 -1.04
CA ASN A 215 3.80 3.57 -1.15
C ASN A 215 2.47 3.28 -0.45
N ILE A 216 1.98 2.04 -0.43
CA ILE A 216 0.73 1.66 0.24
C ILE A 216 0.70 2.14 1.70
N LYS A 217 1.84 2.13 2.40
CA LYS A 217 1.94 2.65 3.78
C LYS A 217 1.50 4.11 3.91
N HIS A 218 1.64 4.92 2.85
CA HIS A 218 1.24 6.32 2.85
C HIS A 218 -0.28 6.53 2.84
N LEU A 219 -1.06 5.52 2.41
CA LEU A 219 -2.51 5.51 2.64
C LEU A 219 -2.87 5.28 4.12
N ASN A 220 -1.96 4.67 4.90
CA ASN A 220 -2.22 4.15 6.24
C ASN A 220 -3.51 3.32 6.32
N PRO A 221 -3.66 2.26 5.51
CA PRO A 221 -4.90 1.49 5.50
C PRO A 221 -5.02 0.61 6.75
N VAL A 222 -6.26 0.33 7.16
CA VAL A 222 -6.60 -0.68 8.17
C VAL A 222 -6.11 -2.05 7.73
N ALA A 223 -6.34 -2.37 6.46
CA ALA A 223 -5.80 -3.56 5.81
C ALA A 223 -5.63 -3.32 4.30
N ALA A 224 -4.64 -4.00 3.72
CA ALA A 224 -4.42 -4.10 2.29
C ALA A 224 -4.75 -5.52 1.82
N ILE A 225 -5.55 -5.62 0.76
CA ILE A 225 -6.00 -6.87 0.15
C ILE A 225 -5.14 -7.11 -1.09
N HIS A 226 -4.22 -8.06 -0.97
CA HIS A 226 -3.32 -8.48 -2.03
C HIS A 226 -3.72 -9.84 -2.58
N THR A 227 -3.28 -10.14 -3.78
CA THR A 227 -3.39 -11.49 -4.37
C THR A 227 -2.05 -11.89 -4.98
N ASP A 228 -1.79 -13.20 -5.04
CA ASP A 228 -0.58 -13.74 -5.66
C ASP A 228 -0.71 -13.80 -7.20
N LEU A 229 0.30 -14.39 -7.84
CA LEU A 229 0.25 -14.76 -9.23
C LEU A 229 0.88 -16.14 -9.40
N ASP A 230 0.08 -17.13 -9.78
CA ASP A 230 0.58 -18.46 -10.09
C ASP A 230 1.15 -18.50 -11.50
N LEU A 231 2.47 -18.72 -11.61
CA LEU A 231 3.20 -18.66 -12.88
C LEU A 231 2.78 -19.72 -13.90
N LEU A 232 2.23 -20.85 -13.43
CA LEU A 232 1.81 -21.94 -14.30
C LEU A 232 0.45 -21.67 -14.94
N SER A 233 -0.49 -21.10 -14.19
CA SER A 233 -1.83 -20.79 -14.70
C SER A 233 -1.99 -19.35 -15.18
N ASP A 234 -1.01 -18.48 -14.93
CA ASP A 234 -1.09 -17.03 -15.16
C ASP A 234 -2.32 -16.39 -14.52
N GLN A 235 -2.70 -16.88 -13.33
CA GLN A 235 -3.86 -16.43 -12.56
C GLN A 235 -3.53 -16.32 -11.07
N PRO A 236 -4.12 -15.36 -10.35
CA PRO A 236 -4.09 -15.36 -8.89
C PRO A 236 -4.83 -16.57 -8.31
N LYS A 237 -4.24 -17.22 -7.31
CA LYS A 237 -4.82 -18.38 -6.59
C LYS A 237 -5.16 -18.06 -5.14
N ASN A 238 -4.37 -17.22 -4.49
CA ASN A 238 -4.50 -16.88 -3.08
C ASN A 238 -4.71 -15.37 -2.90
N PHE A 239 -5.44 -15.00 -1.86
CA PHE A 239 -5.56 -13.63 -1.40
C PHE A 239 -5.06 -13.48 0.03
N PHE A 240 -4.60 -12.28 0.36
CA PHE A 240 -4.00 -11.94 1.65
C PHE A 240 -4.60 -10.63 2.14
N VAL A 241 -5.13 -10.63 3.36
CA VAL A 241 -5.59 -9.43 4.05
C VAL A 241 -4.53 -9.05 5.07
N ILE A 242 -3.70 -8.07 4.73
CA ILE A 242 -2.50 -7.72 5.48
C ILE A 242 -2.74 -6.40 6.23
N ARG A 243 -2.50 -6.38 7.54
CA ARG A 243 -2.65 -5.18 8.39
C ARG A 243 -1.35 -4.42 8.59
N ASP A 244 -0.23 -5.10 8.41
CA ASP A 244 1.10 -4.53 8.55
C ASP A 244 1.73 -4.38 7.16
N HIS A 245 1.80 -3.13 6.71
CA HIS A 245 2.15 -2.75 5.34
C HIS A 245 3.65 -2.57 5.14
N ARG A 246 4.49 -3.07 6.06
CA ARG A 246 5.95 -3.09 5.85
C ARG A 246 6.26 -3.94 4.61
N PRO A 247 6.95 -3.40 3.59
CA PRO A 247 7.17 -4.13 2.33
C PRO A 247 7.78 -5.51 2.52
N LEU A 248 8.74 -5.66 3.45
CA LEU A 248 9.35 -6.95 3.76
C LEU A 248 8.32 -7.98 4.25
N LEU A 249 7.43 -7.59 5.15
CA LEU A 249 6.40 -8.49 5.67
C LEU A 249 5.41 -8.86 4.56
N VAL A 250 4.98 -7.89 3.76
CA VAL A 250 4.07 -8.13 2.65
C VAL A 250 4.68 -9.12 1.65
N LYS A 251 5.95 -8.95 1.27
CA LYS A 251 6.67 -9.88 0.37
C LYS A 251 6.78 -11.29 0.95
N GLN A 252 7.05 -11.42 2.24
CA GLN A 252 7.11 -12.72 2.93
C GLN A 252 5.74 -13.43 2.93
N VAL A 253 4.68 -12.71 3.28
CA VAL A 253 3.31 -13.25 3.31
C VAL A 253 2.87 -13.69 1.91
N MET A 254 3.16 -12.87 0.91
CA MET A 254 2.80 -13.13 -0.49
C MET A 254 3.77 -14.07 -1.23
N LYS A 255 4.87 -14.49 -0.58
CA LYS A 255 5.93 -15.33 -1.18
C LYS A 255 6.50 -14.75 -2.48
N LEU A 256 6.76 -13.44 -2.52
CA LEU A 256 7.28 -12.77 -3.73
C LEU A 256 8.79 -12.95 -3.94
N ASP A 257 9.53 -13.43 -2.94
CA ASP A 257 10.98 -13.60 -2.96
C ASP A 257 11.43 -14.97 -3.53
N CYS A 258 10.76 -15.48 -4.57
CA CYS A 258 11.09 -16.78 -5.18
C CYS A 258 12.08 -16.64 -6.35
N THR A 259 13.38 -16.77 -6.08
CA THR A 259 14.33 -17.33 -7.05
C THR A 259 14.11 -18.86 -7.19
N PRO A 260 14.38 -19.47 -8.37
CA PRO A 260 13.86 -20.78 -8.73
C PRO A 260 14.27 -21.96 -7.84
N ASP A 261 13.30 -22.85 -7.65
CA ASP A 261 13.29 -24.14 -6.97
C ASP A 261 14.48 -25.08 -7.22
N LYS A 262 15.45 -25.02 -6.31
CA LYS A 262 16.29 -26.17 -5.95
C LYS A 262 16.34 -26.38 -4.43
N VAL A 263 16.41 -25.27 -3.70
CA VAL A 263 16.47 -25.24 -2.24
C VAL A 263 15.16 -25.67 -1.58
N LEU A 264 14.00 -25.33 -2.15
CA LEU A 264 12.68 -25.69 -1.61
C LEU A 264 12.36 -27.18 -1.79
N GLN A 265 12.79 -27.79 -2.90
CA GLN A 265 12.67 -29.24 -3.13
C GLN A 265 13.56 -30.03 -2.16
N ASP A 266 14.79 -29.56 -1.93
CA ASP A 266 15.72 -30.14 -0.96
C ASP A 266 15.21 -29.98 0.48
N LEU A 267 14.57 -28.84 0.79
CA LEU A 267 13.89 -28.60 2.07
C LEU A 267 12.67 -29.49 2.27
N PHE A 268 11.85 -29.71 1.24
CA PHE A 268 10.67 -30.59 1.34
C PHE A 268 11.05 -32.05 1.56
N ASN A 269 12.12 -32.51 0.91
CA ASN A 269 12.66 -33.85 1.10
C ASN A 269 13.27 -34.02 2.51
N LEU A 270 13.95 -33.00 3.01
CA LEU A 270 14.51 -32.98 4.37
C LEU A 270 13.41 -32.92 5.45
N LEU A 271 12.30 -32.21 5.19
CA LEU A 271 11.16 -32.12 6.11
C LEU A 271 10.42 -33.46 6.24
N ASN A 272 10.25 -34.21 5.14
CA ASN A 272 9.57 -35.52 5.16
C ASN A 272 10.36 -36.60 5.92
N GLU A 273 11.70 -36.53 5.96
CA GLU A 273 12.52 -37.41 6.82
C GLU A 273 12.32 -37.11 8.32
N ILE A 274 12.05 -35.85 8.68
CA ILE A 274 11.93 -35.41 10.08
C ILE A 274 10.55 -35.74 10.68
N PHE A 275 9.46 -35.72 9.89
CA PHE A 275 8.08 -35.90 10.38
C PHE A 275 7.65 -37.36 10.66
N THR A 276 8.52 -38.35 10.50
CA THR A 276 8.22 -39.77 10.85
C THR A 276 8.48 -40.14 12.30
N SER A 277 8.87 -39.21 13.19
CA SER A 277 9.06 -39.50 14.63
C SER A 277 8.19 -38.63 15.56
N LYS A 278 7.05 -39.22 15.95
CA LYS A 278 6.13 -39.00 17.10
C LYS A 278 6.27 -37.76 18.04
N SER A 279 5.18 -36.96 18.06
CA SER A 279 4.20 -36.76 19.18
C SER A 279 4.56 -36.00 20.48
N THR A 280 4.01 -34.79 20.67
CA THR A 280 3.01 -34.33 21.69
C THR A 280 3.08 -32.82 21.99
N ALA A 281 1.98 -32.25 22.47
CA ALA A 281 1.55 -30.84 22.40
C ALA A 281 2.11 -29.84 23.44
N ALA A 282 2.26 -28.57 23.00
CA ALA A 282 2.16 -27.21 23.63
C ALA A 282 2.58 -26.96 25.11
N PRO A 283 3.23 -25.80 25.49
CA PRO A 283 2.72 -24.44 25.18
C PRO A 283 3.75 -23.31 24.92
N LEU A 284 3.21 -22.20 24.38
CA LEU A 284 3.64 -20.79 24.43
C LEU A 284 5.08 -20.42 24.02
N CYS A 285 5.15 -19.83 22.82
CA CYS A 285 6.32 -19.29 22.15
C CYS A 285 6.90 -18.07 22.89
N HIS A 286 8.04 -18.27 23.54
CA HIS A 286 9.17 -17.34 23.52
C HIS A 286 10.38 -18.13 23.05
N ARG A 287 10.70 -18.09 21.75
CA ARG A 287 12.03 -18.43 21.25
C ARG A 287 12.31 -17.66 19.96
N SER A 288 13.33 -16.83 20.06
CA SER A 288 14.14 -16.22 19.00
C SER A 288 14.24 -17.09 17.74
N SER A 289 13.83 -16.53 16.60
CA SER A 289 13.98 -17.11 15.26
C SER A 289 15.44 -17.42 14.93
N PRO A 290 15.78 -18.61 14.40
CA PRO A 290 17.12 -18.89 13.88
C PRO A 290 17.30 -18.32 12.46
N ASN A 291 18.23 -17.37 12.33
CA ASN A 291 19.23 -17.21 11.28
C ASN A 291 18.87 -17.48 9.80
N PHE A 292 17.85 -16.79 9.27
CA PHE A 292 17.62 -16.70 7.82
C PHE A 292 18.72 -15.89 7.09
N PHE A 293 19.23 -14.81 7.72
CA PHE A 293 20.13 -13.86 7.09
C PHE A 293 21.62 -14.23 7.12
N GLU A 294 22.02 -15.23 7.90
CA GLU A 294 23.44 -15.61 8.08
C GLU A 294 24.14 -16.05 6.78
N LYS A 295 23.36 -16.46 5.77
CA LYS A 295 23.86 -16.91 4.47
C LYS A 295 23.74 -15.85 3.37
N ASP A 296 23.28 -14.64 3.68
CA ASP A 296 23.21 -13.55 2.70
C ASP A 296 24.62 -13.02 2.38
N PRO A 297 25.10 -13.12 1.12
CA PRO A 297 26.42 -12.63 0.71
C PRO A 297 26.64 -11.15 1.03
N ARG A 298 25.58 -10.33 0.96
CA ARG A 298 25.61 -8.90 1.23
C ARG A 298 25.78 -8.63 2.73
N LEU A 299 25.07 -9.39 3.57
CA LEU A 299 25.27 -9.30 5.02
C LEU A 299 26.69 -9.72 5.41
N ASN A 300 27.20 -10.80 4.83
CA ASN A 300 28.58 -11.24 5.04
C ASN A 300 29.61 -10.19 4.60
N GLN A 301 29.36 -9.49 3.50
CA GLN A 301 30.19 -8.38 3.05
C GLN A 301 30.14 -7.21 4.05
N LEU A 302 28.96 -6.85 4.56
CA LEU A 302 28.81 -5.81 5.59
C LEU A 302 29.52 -6.19 6.90
N ILE A 303 29.36 -7.42 7.37
CA ILE A 303 30.01 -7.93 8.58
C ILE A 303 31.52 -7.84 8.46
N LYS A 304 32.08 -8.28 7.32
CA LYS A 304 33.52 -8.19 7.04
C LYS A 304 33.99 -6.74 6.93
N LYS A 305 33.24 -5.90 6.20
CA LYS A 305 33.56 -4.48 5.98
C LYS A 305 33.58 -3.68 7.28
N TYR A 306 32.61 -3.92 8.16
CA TYR A 306 32.46 -3.22 9.44
C TYR A 306 33.07 -3.96 10.63
N LYS A 307 33.76 -5.08 10.38
CA LYS A 307 34.40 -5.94 11.40
C LYS A 307 33.46 -6.29 12.55
N LEU A 308 32.22 -6.65 12.21
CA LEU A 308 31.21 -7.01 13.20
C LEU A 308 31.50 -8.42 13.74
N PRO A 309 31.29 -8.67 15.05
CA PRO A 309 31.67 -9.93 15.67
C PRO A 309 30.72 -11.08 15.34
N ASN A 310 29.48 -10.78 14.94
CA ASN A 310 28.43 -11.74 14.57
C ASN A 310 27.27 -11.00 13.87
N THR A 311 26.22 -11.77 13.57
CA THR A 311 24.99 -11.38 12.85
C THR A 311 23.84 -11.00 13.78
N ASN A 312 24.06 -10.93 15.10
CA ASN A 312 22.99 -10.63 16.04
C ASN A 312 22.55 -9.16 15.94
N GLN A 313 21.33 -8.85 16.39
CA GLN A 313 20.77 -7.50 16.26
C GLN A 313 21.66 -6.42 16.88
N SER A 314 22.25 -6.66 18.05
CA SER A 314 23.15 -5.67 18.68
C SER A 314 24.38 -5.35 17.81
N SER A 315 24.95 -6.35 17.13
CA SER A 315 26.05 -6.18 16.18
C SER A 315 25.60 -5.44 14.92
N LEU A 316 24.40 -5.74 14.40
CA LEU A 316 23.85 -5.08 13.21
C LEU A 316 23.48 -3.62 13.48
N GLU A 317 22.86 -3.32 14.62
CA GLU A 317 22.58 -1.95 15.09
C GLU A 317 23.86 -1.14 15.22
N LYS A 318 24.94 -1.76 15.72
CA LYS A 318 26.28 -1.14 15.74
C LYS A 318 26.81 -0.92 14.32
N GLY A 319 26.61 -1.88 13.43
CA GLY A 319 26.94 -1.78 12.01
C GLY A 319 26.26 -0.59 11.33
N LEU A 320 24.94 -0.44 11.54
CA LEU A 320 24.16 0.69 11.05
C LEU A 320 24.74 2.04 11.52
N ARG A 321 25.00 2.18 12.84
CA ARG A 321 25.61 3.41 13.38
C ARG A 321 26.98 3.68 12.75
N ASN A 322 27.81 2.65 12.57
CA ASN A 322 29.12 2.82 11.93
C ASN A 322 29.00 3.22 10.45
N ALA A 323 28.02 2.68 9.71
CA ALA A 323 27.76 3.06 8.33
C ALA A 323 27.34 4.53 8.20
N VAL A 324 26.53 5.01 9.14
CA VAL A 324 26.19 6.44 9.25
C VAL A 324 27.42 7.28 9.54
N VAL A 325 28.24 6.91 10.53
CA VAL A 325 29.48 7.65 10.87
C VAL A 325 30.42 7.74 9.68
N ASN A 326 30.49 6.70 8.85
CA ASN A 326 31.30 6.64 7.64
C ASN A 326 30.68 7.36 6.43
N ASN A 327 29.53 8.01 6.57
CA ASN A 327 28.76 8.64 5.50
C ASN A 327 28.46 7.70 4.31
N ASN A 328 28.30 6.40 4.57
CA ASN A 328 28.07 5.42 3.51
C ASN A 328 26.58 5.15 3.31
N CYS A 329 25.93 6.01 2.53
CA CYS A 329 24.49 5.93 2.26
C CYS A 329 24.04 4.55 1.73
N GLN A 330 24.86 3.89 0.90
CA GLN A 330 24.52 2.56 0.40
C GLN A 330 24.56 1.53 1.53
N ASP A 331 25.62 1.48 2.33
CA ASP A 331 25.69 0.54 3.45
C ASP A 331 24.60 0.81 4.51
N VAL A 332 24.18 2.07 4.70
CA VAL A 332 23.05 2.40 5.56
C VAL A 332 21.77 1.75 5.03
N LYS A 333 21.47 1.87 3.73
CA LYS A 333 20.34 1.15 3.09
C LYS A 333 20.44 -0.35 3.31
N ASP A 334 21.64 -0.89 3.16
CA ASP A 334 21.92 -2.32 3.27
C ASP A 334 21.68 -2.81 4.70
N PHE A 335 22.17 -2.09 5.72
CA PHE A 335 21.92 -2.42 7.12
C PHE A 335 20.46 -2.31 7.53
N LEU A 336 19.71 -1.35 6.99
CA LEU A 336 18.28 -1.19 7.27
C LEU A 336 17.43 -2.38 6.82
N VAL A 337 17.95 -3.26 5.97
CA VAL A 337 17.30 -4.53 5.62
C VAL A 337 17.35 -5.54 6.77
N TYR A 338 18.41 -5.51 7.59
CA TYR A 338 18.70 -6.55 8.59
C TYR A 338 18.46 -6.09 10.04
N VAL A 339 18.46 -4.78 10.29
CA VAL A 339 18.26 -4.20 11.63
C VAL A 339 16.78 -4.17 12.00
N GLU A 340 16.42 -4.83 13.11
CA GLU A 340 15.05 -4.81 13.65
C GLU A 340 14.75 -3.51 14.41
N ASN A 341 15.73 -2.97 15.15
CA ASN A 341 15.57 -1.76 15.96
C ASN A 341 16.46 -0.61 15.45
N ILE A 342 15.90 0.21 14.56
CA ILE A 342 16.58 1.40 14.00
C ILE A 342 16.88 2.45 15.09
N ASN A 343 16.11 2.42 16.17
CA ASN A 343 16.17 3.34 17.30
C ASN A 343 17.14 2.88 18.40
N ALA A 344 17.93 1.83 18.16
CA ALA A 344 18.89 1.33 19.13
C ALA A 344 19.96 2.39 19.45
N GLN A 345 20.02 2.78 20.72
CA GLN A 345 21.07 3.63 21.27
C GLN A 345 22.38 2.85 21.37
N ASP A 346 23.51 3.53 21.20
CA ASP A 346 24.79 2.95 21.54
C ASP A 346 24.86 2.58 23.04
N GLN A 347 25.71 1.60 23.36
CA GLN A 347 25.86 1.11 24.74
C GLN A 347 26.74 2.03 25.61
N ASN A 348 27.29 3.12 25.06
CA ASN A 348 28.10 4.05 25.83
C ASN A 348 27.15 4.92 26.67
N LYS A 349 27.21 4.73 27.98
CA LYS A 349 26.38 5.46 28.95
C LYS A 349 26.53 6.98 28.86
N LEU A 350 27.67 7.46 28.35
CA LEU A 350 27.96 8.89 28.19
C LEU A 350 27.45 9.47 26.86
N SER A 351 27.03 8.66 25.89
CA SER A 351 26.45 9.13 24.63
C SER A 351 25.00 8.70 24.43
N LYS A 352 24.67 7.41 24.53
CA LYS A 352 23.33 6.88 24.25
C LYS A 352 22.75 7.37 22.90
N ARG A 353 23.56 7.45 21.85
CA ARG A 353 23.14 8.01 20.56
C ARG A 353 22.57 6.94 19.65
N THR A 354 21.48 7.26 18.95
CA THR A 354 20.93 6.44 17.86
C THR A 354 21.68 6.69 16.54
N ALA A 355 21.40 5.90 15.51
CA ALA A 355 21.91 6.17 14.15
C ALA A 355 21.54 7.58 13.66
N LEU A 356 20.32 8.03 13.97
CA LEU A 356 19.82 9.34 13.56
C LEU A 356 20.56 10.52 14.25
N HIS A 357 20.94 10.38 15.53
CA HIS A 357 21.80 11.36 16.19
C HIS A 357 23.14 11.51 15.47
N TRP A 358 23.76 10.41 15.06
CA TRP A 358 25.05 10.46 14.34
C TRP A 358 24.93 11.13 12.98
N ALA A 359 23.83 10.95 12.26
CA ALA A 359 23.57 11.67 11.03
C ALA A 359 23.45 13.18 11.29
N ALA A 360 22.68 13.57 12.32
CA ALA A 360 22.45 14.97 12.66
C ALA A 360 23.72 15.71 13.12
N ILE A 361 24.48 15.11 14.02
CA ILE A 361 25.75 15.66 14.55
C ILE A 361 26.77 15.91 13.43
N ARG A 362 26.72 15.08 12.38
CA ARG A 362 27.65 15.13 11.25
C ARG A 362 27.15 16.00 10.10
N GLY A 363 25.91 16.50 10.16
CA GLY A 363 25.27 17.23 9.07
C GLY A 363 25.02 16.37 7.82
N TYR A 364 24.85 15.06 7.97
CA TYR A 364 24.60 14.15 6.86
C TYR A 364 23.10 14.12 6.51
N HIS A 365 22.60 15.22 5.96
CA HIS A 365 21.18 15.43 5.72
C HIS A 365 20.52 14.32 4.88
N ASP A 366 21.20 13.84 3.83
CA ASP A 366 20.70 12.74 3.01
C ASP A 366 20.53 11.43 3.80
N ILE A 367 21.45 11.15 4.74
CA ILE A 367 21.38 9.97 5.60
C ILE A 367 20.35 10.19 6.72
N TYR A 368 20.23 11.41 7.23
CA TYR A 368 19.20 11.79 8.20
C TYR A 368 17.81 11.54 7.63
N GLU A 369 17.52 12.08 6.44
CA GLU A 369 16.27 11.85 5.71
C GLU A 369 16.04 10.37 5.40
N LEU A 370 17.09 9.65 5.03
CA LEU A 370 16.99 8.21 4.77
C LEU A 370 16.57 7.41 6.01
N LEU A 371 17.12 7.75 7.18
CA LEU A 371 16.76 7.13 8.45
C LEU A 371 15.35 7.52 8.91
N ILE A 372 14.94 8.79 8.73
CA ILE A 372 13.56 9.25 8.98
C ILE A 372 12.57 8.46 8.10
N ASN A 373 12.88 8.29 6.82
CA ASN A 373 12.05 7.51 5.89
C ASN A 373 11.97 6.02 6.24
N ALA A 374 12.94 5.53 7.02
CA ALA A 374 12.96 4.20 7.62
C ALA A 374 12.29 4.14 9.02
N ASN A 375 11.58 5.18 9.44
CA ASN A 375 10.89 5.32 10.73
C ASN A 375 11.83 5.41 11.95
N ALA A 376 13.03 5.99 11.79
CA ALA A 376 13.80 6.42 12.96
C ALA A 376 13.04 7.49 13.74
N ASP A 377 13.00 7.37 15.07
CA ASP A 377 12.35 8.33 15.96
C ASP A 377 13.31 9.51 16.25
N PRO A 378 12.99 10.73 15.78
CA PRO A 378 13.83 11.89 15.97
C PRO A 378 13.79 12.48 17.38
N HIS A 379 12.89 11.99 18.24
CA HIS A 379 12.66 12.54 19.59
C HIS A 379 13.33 11.74 20.72
N ILE A 380 13.99 10.62 20.40
CA ILE A 380 14.79 9.88 21.38
C ILE A 380 15.90 10.79 21.91
N LYS A 381 16.09 10.80 23.23
CA LYS A 381 17.12 11.63 23.88
C LYS A 381 18.42 10.87 24.06
N ASP A 382 19.52 11.50 23.70
CA ASP A 382 20.87 11.03 24.02
C ASP A 382 21.21 11.28 25.51
N ALA A 383 22.45 10.99 25.93
CA ALA A 383 22.87 11.14 27.32
C ALA A 383 22.94 12.60 27.81
N ALA A 384 23.04 13.59 26.90
CA ALA A 384 22.98 15.01 27.22
C ALA A 384 21.53 15.51 27.33
N GLY A 385 20.55 14.69 26.92
CA GLY A 385 19.13 15.05 26.91
C GLY A 385 18.65 15.66 25.60
N ASP A 386 19.54 15.75 24.60
CA ASP A 386 19.24 16.29 23.27
C ASP A 386 18.63 15.21 22.39
N SER A 387 17.67 15.61 21.55
CA SER A 387 17.11 14.76 20.51
C SER A 387 17.82 14.97 19.18
N ALA A 388 17.70 14.00 18.26
CA ALA A 388 18.29 14.12 16.93
C ALA A 388 17.71 15.31 16.14
N GLU A 389 16.41 15.58 16.30
CA GLU A 389 15.75 16.76 15.70
C GLU A 389 16.36 18.08 16.17
N ILE A 390 16.58 18.23 17.47
CA ILE A 390 17.17 19.45 18.05
C ILE A 390 18.60 19.60 17.54
N THR A 391 19.34 18.49 17.47
CA THR A 391 20.73 18.49 17.00
C THR A 391 20.84 18.88 15.52
N GLU A 392 19.95 18.38 14.66
CA GLU A 392 19.88 18.72 13.23
C GLU A 392 19.56 20.20 13.02
N ARG A 393 18.60 20.74 13.78
CA ARG A 393 18.24 22.18 13.68
C ARG A 393 19.36 23.11 14.14
N MET A 394 20.16 22.68 15.12
CA MET A 394 21.28 23.48 15.62
C MET A 394 22.49 23.45 14.67
N SER A 395 22.67 22.38 13.89
CA SER A 395 23.72 22.30 12.87
C SER A 395 23.41 23.18 11.66
N GLU A 396 22.14 23.36 11.30
CA GLU A 396 21.67 24.29 10.26
C GLU A 396 21.89 25.77 10.61
N LEU A 397 21.98 26.12 11.91
CA LEU A 397 22.18 27.50 12.38
C LEU A 397 23.65 27.96 12.43
N HIS A 398 24.60 27.07 12.11
CA HIS A 398 26.05 27.35 12.14
C HIS A 398 26.70 27.44 10.74
N ILE A 399 25.90 27.65 9.69
CA ILE A 399 26.35 28.03 8.33
C ILE A 399 26.09 29.52 8.14
#